data_AF-A0A1R1S7P6-F1
#
_entry.id   AF-A0A1R1S7P6-F1
#
_cell.length_a   1.000
_cell.length_b   1.000
_cell.length_c   1.000
_cell.angle_alpha   90.00
_cell.angle_beta   90.00
_cell.angle_gamma   90.00
#
_symmetry.space_group_name_H-M   'P 1'
#
loop_
_entity.id
_entity.type
_entity.pdbx_description
1 polymer ?
#
loop_
_entity_poly.entity_id
_entity_poly.type
_entity_poly.pdbx_seq_one_letter_code
_entity_poly.pdbx_strand_id
1 'polypeptide(L)'
;AQACTALRFAVAGTPREAVADHDALGPVALLADIPAERLGALPEARRLEALAAQRNGRLAIAALAAFCRTGSLRRAAAELHLHHSSVAARLAQAEAVLGWRLRDPEHRFRAQLALYARLLSEAADV
;
A
#
# COMPACT_ATOMS: atom_id res chain seq x y z
N ALA A 1 -1.53 22.79 7.29
CA ALA A 1 -1.49 22.08 5.99
C ALA A 1 -0.82 20.72 6.13
N GLN A 2 0.45 20.64 6.54
CA GLN A 2 1.24 19.41 6.65
C GLN A 2 0.58 18.28 7.47
N ALA A 3 -0.07 18.59 8.59
CA ALA A 3 -0.81 17.60 9.39
C ALA A 3 -1.97 16.94 8.63
N CYS A 4 -2.74 17.70 7.85
CA CYS A 4 -3.82 17.16 7.01
C CYS A 4 -3.26 16.32 5.86
N THR A 5 -2.14 16.74 5.27
CA THR A 5 -1.43 15.97 4.25
C THR A 5 -0.98 14.61 4.80
N ALA A 6 -0.33 14.59 5.96
CA ALA A 6 0.13 13.36 6.59
C ALA A 6 -1.04 12.43 6.94
N LEU A 7 -2.15 12.97 7.45
CA LEU A 7 -3.34 12.20 7.79
C LEU A 7 -3.88 11.36 6.61
N ARG A 8 -3.77 11.85 5.37
CA ARG A 8 -4.22 11.11 4.18
C ARG A 8 -3.36 9.87 3.86
N PHE A 9 -2.17 9.75 4.46
CA PHE A 9 -1.31 8.56 4.38
C PHE A 9 -1.50 7.60 5.55
N ALA A 10 -2.31 7.95 6.56
CA ALA A 10 -2.62 7.06 7.66
C ALA A 10 -3.68 6.02 7.23
N VAL A 11 -3.54 4.80 7.72
CA VAL A 11 -4.51 3.72 7.53
C VAL A 11 -5.07 3.35 8.91
N ALA A 12 -6.39 3.22 9.02
CA ALA A 12 -7.00 2.68 10.23
C ALA A 12 -6.47 1.24 10.48
N GLY A 13 -5.75 1.05 11.59
CA GLY A 13 -4.99 -0.18 11.81
C GLY A 13 -4.16 -0.14 13.09
N THR A 14 -2.97 -0.74 13.05
CA THR A 14 -2.05 -0.71 14.19
C THR A 14 -1.61 0.74 14.50
N PRO A 15 -1.18 1.10 15.73
CA PRO A 15 -0.73 2.46 16.05
C PRO A 15 0.35 3.00 15.11
N ARG A 16 1.18 2.11 14.54
CA ARG A 16 2.21 2.43 13.54
C ARG A 16 1.64 2.78 12.16
N GLU A 17 0.46 2.29 11.83
CA GLU A 17 -0.24 2.56 10.57
C GLU A 17 -1.23 3.72 10.72
N ALA A 18 -1.70 3.98 11.95
CA ALA A 18 -2.65 5.05 12.30
C ALA A 18 -2.00 6.43 12.46
N VAL A 19 -0.66 6.51 12.52
CA VAL A 19 0.09 7.77 12.65
C VAL A 19 1.06 7.90 11.49
N ALA A 20 0.93 8.99 10.73
CA ALA A 20 1.88 9.39 9.71
C ALA A 20 2.59 10.67 10.16
N ASP A 21 3.92 10.63 10.20
CA ASP A 21 4.75 11.80 10.40
C ASP A 21 5.07 12.41 9.03
N HIS A 22 4.68 13.67 8.82
CA HIS A 22 4.92 14.39 7.58
C HIS A 22 6.41 14.42 7.22
N ASP A 23 7.29 14.60 8.21
CA ASP A 23 8.73 14.74 7.97
C ASP A 23 9.37 13.38 7.58
N ALA A 24 8.72 12.27 7.96
CA ALA A 24 9.12 10.93 7.56
C ALA A 24 8.59 10.52 6.16
N LEU A 25 7.60 11.22 5.60
CA LEU A 25 7.06 10.94 4.26
C LEU A 25 8.00 11.40 3.14
N GLY A 26 8.80 12.44 3.39
CA GLY A 26 9.73 12.98 2.42
C GLY A 26 9.07 13.31 1.07
N PRO A 27 9.68 12.96 -0.09
CA PRO A 27 9.14 13.28 -1.41
C PRO A 27 7.77 12.65 -1.72
N VAL A 28 7.39 11.58 -1.02
CA VAL A 28 6.10 10.91 -1.23
C VAL A 28 4.93 11.81 -0.82
N ALA A 29 5.15 12.78 0.09
CA ALA A 29 4.13 13.75 0.49
C ALA A 29 3.56 14.53 -0.71
N LEU A 30 4.36 14.76 -1.77
CA LEU A 30 3.92 15.44 -3.00
C LEU A 30 2.81 14.68 -3.74
N LEU A 31 2.65 13.37 -3.50
CA LEU A 31 1.54 12.61 -4.08
C LEU A 31 0.18 13.11 -3.56
N ALA A 32 0.13 13.67 -2.35
CA ALA A 32 -1.12 14.20 -1.79
C ALA A 32 -1.59 15.49 -2.47
N ASP A 33 -0.71 16.20 -3.19
CA ASP A 33 -1.06 17.37 -3.99
C ASP A 33 -1.74 16.97 -5.32
N ILE A 34 -1.68 15.68 -5.68
CA ILE A 34 -2.35 15.15 -6.87
C ILE A 34 -3.83 14.91 -6.54
N PRO A 35 -4.78 15.35 -7.41
CA PRO A 35 -6.20 15.09 -7.20
C PRO A 35 -6.50 13.59 -7.04
N ALA A 36 -7.37 13.26 -6.09
CA ALA A 36 -7.69 11.89 -5.72
C ALA A 36 -8.28 11.10 -6.90
N GLU A 37 -9.08 11.75 -7.74
CA GLU A 37 -9.67 11.16 -8.94
C GLU A 37 -8.58 10.78 -9.95
N ARG A 38 -7.50 11.58 -10.05
CA ARG A 38 -6.37 11.29 -10.91
C ARG A 38 -5.56 10.12 -10.37
N LEU A 39 -5.35 10.04 -9.06
CA LEU A 39 -4.67 8.91 -8.41
C LEU A 39 -5.48 7.62 -8.56
N GLY A 40 -6.80 7.67 -8.31
CA GLY A 40 -7.72 6.54 -8.48
C GLY A 40 -7.96 6.14 -9.94
N ALA A 41 -7.65 7.01 -10.91
CA ALA A 41 -7.69 6.68 -12.33
C ALA A 41 -6.46 5.88 -12.81
N LEU A 42 -5.38 5.84 -12.02
CA LEU A 42 -4.19 5.07 -12.39
C LEU A 42 -4.53 3.58 -12.53
N PRO A 43 -4.09 2.89 -13.59
CA PRO A 43 -4.41 1.48 -13.80
C PRO A 43 -4.02 0.59 -12.62
N GLU A 44 -2.88 0.86 -12.01
CA GLU A 44 -2.34 0.10 -10.87
C GLU A 44 -3.17 0.34 -9.61
N ALA A 45 -3.60 1.57 -9.36
CA ALA A 45 -4.49 1.89 -8.24
C ALA A 45 -5.84 1.18 -8.39
N ARG A 46 -6.43 1.19 -9.60
CA ARG A 46 -7.68 0.47 -9.89
C ARG A 46 -7.54 -1.04 -9.73
N ARG A 47 -6.41 -1.61 -10.17
CA ARG A 47 -6.12 -3.05 -10.00
C ARG A 47 -6.02 -3.42 -8.52
N LEU A 48 -5.34 -2.60 -7.72
CA LEU A 48 -5.27 -2.81 -6.27
C LEU A 48 -6.62 -2.61 -5.58
N GLU A 49 -7.45 -1.68 -6.06
CA GLU A 49 -8.78 -1.48 -5.51
C GLU A 49 -9.71 -2.64 -5.84
N ALA A 50 -9.69 -3.12 -7.09
CA ALA A 50 -10.39 -4.34 -7.49
C ALA A 50 -9.92 -5.56 -6.69
N LEU A 51 -8.62 -5.66 -6.39
CA LEU A 51 -8.09 -6.70 -5.49
C LEU A 51 -8.64 -6.53 -4.07
N ALA A 52 -8.64 -5.32 -3.51
CA ALA A 52 -9.13 -5.05 -2.16
C ALA A 52 -10.59 -5.44 -1.97
N ALA A 53 -11.42 -5.28 -3.01
CA ALA A 53 -12.83 -5.66 -3.04
C ALA A 53 -13.08 -7.18 -3.08
N GLN A 54 -12.07 -8.02 -3.38
CA GLN A 54 -12.22 -9.47 -3.38
C GLN A 54 -12.33 -10.04 -1.96
N ARG A 55 -12.87 -11.27 -1.84
CA ARG A 55 -12.85 -12.02 -0.58
C ARG A 55 -11.40 -12.18 -0.11
N ASN A 56 -11.10 -11.68 1.09
CA ASN A 56 -9.75 -11.61 1.68
C ASN A 56 -8.76 -10.69 0.97
N GLY A 57 -9.20 -9.89 -0.01
CA GLY A 57 -8.37 -8.98 -0.79
C GLY A 57 -7.62 -7.95 0.05
N ARG A 58 -8.28 -7.39 1.07
CA ARG A 58 -7.66 -6.50 2.05
C ARG A 58 -6.44 -7.12 2.76
N LEU A 59 -6.43 -8.44 2.97
CA LEU A 59 -5.26 -9.11 3.55
C LEU A 59 -4.09 -9.16 2.56
N ALA A 60 -4.36 -9.25 1.25
CA ALA A 60 -3.33 -9.17 0.23
C ALA A 60 -2.72 -7.77 0.14
N ILE A 61 -3.55 -6.72 0.26
CA ILE A 61 -3.09 -5.33 0.34
C ILE A 61 -2.21 -5.12 1.60
N ALA A 62 -2.61 -5.63 2.76
CA ALA A 62 -1.82 -5.56 3.99
C ALA A 62 -0.47 -6.30 3.86
N ALA A 63 -0.48 -7.50 3.25
CA ALA A 63 0.75 -8.25 2.97
C ALA A 63 1.70 -7.50 2.03
N LEU A 64 1.17 -6.88 0.97
CA LEU A 64 1.94 -6.06 0.05
C LEU A 64 2.55 -4.85 0.75
N ALA A 65 1.78 -4.13 1.55
CA ALA A 65 2.24 -2.96 2.30
C ALA A 65 3.36 -3.34 3.29
N ALA A 66 3.17 -4.39 4.08
CA ALA A 66 4.19 -4.89 5.01
C ALA A 66 5.46 -5.35 4.27
N PHE A 67 5.33 -5.98 3.11
CA PHE A 67 6.48 -6.39 2.31
C PHE A 67 7.24 -5.20 1.72
N CYS A 68 6.54 -4.18 1.18
CA CYS A 68 7.17 -2.95 0.69
C CYS A 68 7.94 -2.21 1.80
N ARG A 69 7.40 -2.15 3.02
CA ARG A 69 8.08 -1.55 4.18
C ARG A 69 9.31 -2.32 4.63
N THR A 70 9.22 -3.65 4.70
CA THR A 70 10.25 -4.48 5.34
C THR A 70 11.30 -5.05 4.37
N GLY A 71 10.98 -5.11 3.08
CA GLY A 71 11.78 -5.74 2.04
C GLY A 71 11.98 -7.26 2.24
N SER A 72 11.26 -7.89 3.16
CA SER A 72 11.51 -9.27 3.57
C SER A 72 10.22 -10.00 3.90
N LEU A 73 10.03 -11.16 3.27
CA LEU A 73 8.87 -12.03 3.52
C LEU A 73 8.76 -12.41 5.00
N ARG A 74 9.89 -12.73 5.64
CA ARG A 74 9.93 -13.15 7.04
C ARG A 74 9.57 -12.00 7.98
N ARG A 75 10.05 -10.79 7.70
CA ARG A 75 9.72 -9.60 8.52
C ARG A 75 8.27 -9.17 8.32
N ALA A 76 7.76 -9.20 7.09
CA ALA A 76 6.35 -8.95 6.81
C ALA A 76 5.43 -9.96 7.52
N ALA A 77 5.81 -11.25 7.54
CA ALA A 77 5.09 -12.29 8.27
C ALA A 77 5.08 -12.05 9.79
N ALA A 78 6.23 -11.66 10.35
CA ALA A 78 6.32 -11.31 11.77
C ALA A 78 5.46 -10.07 12.11
N GLU A 79 5.49 -9.04 11.27
CA GLU A 79 4.71 -7.80 11.45
C GLU A 79 3.20 -8.05 11.39
N LEU A 80 2.76 -8.96 10.51
CA LEU A 80 1.34 -9.31 10.37
C LEU A 80 0.90 -10.44 11.30
N HIS A 81 1.79 -10.98 12.14
CA HIS A 81 1.54 -12.18 12.94
C HIS A 81 1.01 -13.36 12.12
N LEU A 82 1.50 -13.52 10.89
CA LEU A 82 1.11 -14.57 9.96
C LEU A 82 2.25 -15.57 9.75
N HIS A 83 1.88 -16.77 9.31
CA HIS A 83 2.86 -17.68 8.77
C HIS A 83 3.41 -17.17 7.42
N HIS A 84 4.71 -17.33 7.19
CA HIS A 84 5.39 -16.82 6.00
C HIS A 84 4.79 -17.36 4.68
N SER A 85 4.30 -18.61 4.66
CA SER A 85 3.62 -19.17 3.48
C SER A 85 2.31 -18.45 3.17
N SER A 86 1.58 -18.01 4.19
CA SER A 86 0.34 -17.27 4.02
C SER A 86 0.60 -15.84 3.53
N VAL A 87 1.75 -15.23 3.89
CA VAL A 87 2.19 -13.97 3.27
C VAL A 87 2.61 -14.20 1.82
N ALA A 88 3.35 -15.27 1.54
CA ALA A 88 3.81 -15.58 0.18
C ALA A 88 2.62 -15.77 -0.79
N ALA A 89 1.59 -16.50 -0.37
CA ALA A 89 0.38 -16.70 -1.18
C ALA A 89 -0.34 -15.37 -1.48
N ARG A 90 -0.42 -14.47 -0.48
CA ARG A 90 -1.02 -13.15 -0.61
C ARG A 90 -0.22 -12.23 -1.53
N LEU A 91 1.11 -12.29 -1.44
CA LEU A 91 1.99 -11.55 -2.36
C LEU A 91 1.86 -12.08 -3.79
N ALA A 92 1.78 -13.39 -3.98
CA ALA A 92 1.57 -13.99 -5.30
C ALA A 92 0.24 -13.51 -5.95
N GLN A 93 -0.82 -13.34 -5.15
CA GLN A 93 -2.09 -12.76 -5.62
C GLN A 93 -1.90 -11.31 -6.07
N ALA A 94 -1.17 -10.50 -5.30
CA ALA A 94 -0.88 -9.12 -5.66
C ALA A 94 0.01 -9.02 -6.93
N GLU A 95 1.03 -9.87 -7.04
CA GLU A 95 1.90 -9.98 -8.22
C GLU A 95 1.10 -10.34 -9.48
N ALA A 96 0.17 -11.29 -9.37
CA ALA A 96 -0.69 -11.70 -10.47
C ALA A 96 -1.60 -10.56 -10.96
N VAL A 97 -2.17 -9.79 -10.02
CA VAL A 97 -3.04 -8.65 -10.35
C VAL A 97 -2.25 -7.49 -10.96
N LEU A 98 -1.06 -7.20 -10.44
CA LEU A 98 -0.23 -6.07 -10.90
C LEU A 98 0.59 -6.40 -12.16
N GLY A 99 0.83 -7.68 -12.44
CA GLY A 99 1.74 -8.11 -13.51
C GLY A 99 3.21 -7.84 -13.17
N TRP A 100 3.55 -7.79 -11.88
CA TRP A 100 4.86 -7.37 -11.38
C TRP A 100 5.53 -8.46 -10.55
N ARG A 101 6.85 -8.38 -10.44
CA ARG A 101 7.66 -9.26 -9.57
C ARG A 101 8.23 -8.46 -8.41
N LEU A 102 7.72 -8.60 -7.20
CA LEU A 102 8.10 -7.79 -6.03
C LEU A 102 9.54 -8.03 -5.54
N ARG A 103 10.17 -9.10 -6.02
CA ARG A 103 11.61 -9.34 -5.83
C ARG A 103 12.46 -8.34 -6.62
N ASP A 104 11.94 -7.83 -7.73
CA ASP A 104 12.57 -6.76 -8.50
C ASP A 104 12.40 -5.42 -7.74
N PRO A 105 13.50 -4.71 -7.42
CA PRO A 105 13.43 -3.42 -6.74
C PRO A 105 12.56 -2.38 -7.46
N GLU A 106 12.58 -2.34 -8.79
CA GLU A 106 11.81 -1.38 -9.58
C GLU A 106 10.31 -1.64 -9.43
N HIS A 107 9.90 -2.89 -9.62
CA HIS A 107 8.51 -3.31 -9.43
C HIS A 107 8.03 -3.09 -7.99
N ARG A 108 8.89 -3.35 -7.00
CA ARG A 108 8.55 -3.12 -5.59
C ARG A 108 8.33 -1.63 -5.30
N PHE A 109 9.15 -0.76 -5.87
CA PHE A 109 8.97 0.69 -5.75
C PHE A 109 7.66 1.15 -6.40
N ARG A 110 7.37 0.67 -7.62
CA ARG A 110 6.10 0.94 -8.30
C ARG A 110 4.88 0.44 -7.52
N ALA A 111 4.99 -0.73 -6.87
CA ALA A 111 3.95 -1.25 -5.98
C ALA A 111 3.71 -0.37 -4.76
N GLN A 112 4.77 0.18 -4.16
CA GLN A 112 4.65 1.10 -3.05
C GLN A 112 3.95 2.41 -3.47
N LEU A 113 4.30 2.96 -4.64
CA LEU A 113 3.61 4.13 -5.19
C LEU A 113 2.13 3.85 -5.50
N ALA A 114 1.82 2.67 -6.05
CA ALA A 114 0.44 2.26 -6.32
C ALA A 114 -0.40 2.13 -5.04
N LEU A 115 0.20 1.63 -3.95
CA LEU A 115 -0.44 1.60 -2.63
C LEU A 115 -0.77 3.01 -2.13
N TYR A 116 0.16 3.96 -2.25
CA TYR A 116 -0.10 5.34 -1.85
C TYR A 116 -1.16 6.00 -2.74
N ALA A 117 -1.11 5.79 -4.06
CA ALA A 117 -2.14 6.32 -4.95
C ALA A 117 -3.54 5.80 -4.61
N ARG A 118 -3.67 4.49 -4.35
CA ARG A 118 -4.92 3.88 -3.87
C ARG A 118 -5.39 4.52 -2.57
N LEU A 119 -4.51 4.56 -1.55
CA LEU A 119 -4.83 5.10 -0.24
C LEU A 119 -5.30 6.56 -0.30
N LEU A 120 -4.56 7.40 -1.03
CA LEU A 120 -4.87 8.82 -1.19
C LEU A 120 -6.14 9.06 -2.03
N SER A 121 -6.49 8.13 -2.91
CA SER A 121 -7.77 8.17 -3.63
C SER A 121 -8.95 7.82 -2.74
N GLU A 122 -8.80 6.87 -1.81
CA GLU A 122 -9.84 6.53 -0.82
C GLU A 122 -10.03 7.64 0.23
N ALA A 123 -8.94 8.29 0.64
CA ALA A 123 -8.96 9.31 1.70
C ALA A 123 -9.66 10.62 1.31
N ALA A 124 -10.03 10.81 0.03
CA ALA A 124 -10.81 11.97 -0.41
C ALA A 124 -12.34 11.73 -0.35
N ASP A 125 -12.77 10.48 -0.18
CA ASP A 125 -14.17 10.10 -0.01
C ASP A 125 -14.66 10.20 1.45
N VAL A 126 -13.81 10.69 2.37
CA VAL A 126 -14.06 10.85 3.82
C VAL A 126 -13.96 12.32 4.22
#